data_AF-A0AAD8M0C8-F1
#
_entry.id   AF-A0AAD8M0C8-F1
#
_cell.length_a   1.000
_cell.length_b   1.000
_cell.length_c   1.000
_cell.angle_alpha   90.00
_cell.angle_beta   90.00
_cell.angle_gamma   90.00
#
_symmetry.space_group_name_H-M   'P 1'
#
loop_
_entity.id
_entity.type
_entity.pdbx_description
1 polymer ?
#
loop_
_entity_poly.entity_id
_entity_poly.type
_entity_poly.pdbx_seq_one_letter_code
_entity_poly.pdbx_strand_id
1 'polypeptide(L)'
;MLVGKYPFDDQKEPKQFRKTIQLILAARYEIPDSVGISQDCRHLLSRIFVASANMRITIQEIKKHPWFLKNLPWKETEAAQGIYYKNESNIFSLQSLESIMEIVQKAKQPAMNHPSLLCSTGGSEWLDDVDDSGSIC
;
A
#
# COMPACT_ATOMS: atom_id res chain seq x y z
N MET A 1 -7.93 10.66 -3.34
CA MET A 1 -9.26 10.42 -3.92
C MET A 1 -10.30 11.45 -3.44
N LEU A 2 -10.62 11.57 -2.14
CA LEU A 2 -11.66 12.52 -1.68
C LEU A 2 -11.14 13.96 -1.44
N VAL A 3 -10.01 14.11 -0.74
CA VAL A 3 -9.46 15.43 -0.33
C VAL A 3 -8.24 15.84 -1.18
N GLY A 4 -7.69 14.92 -1.98
CA GLY A 4 -6.50 15.17 -2.81
C GLY A 4 -5.16 15.20 -2.05
N LYS A 5 -5.17 14.91 -0.74
CA LYS A 5 -3.97 14.82 0.12
C LYS A 5 -4.06 13.64 1.08
N TYR A 6 -2.93 13.29 1.70
CA TYR A 6 -2.90 12.28 2.76
C TYR A 6 -3.49 12.83 4.08
N PRO A 7 -4.19 12.00 4.87
CA PRO A 7 -4.90 12.44 6.08
C PRO A 7 -4.00 12.84 7.25
N PHE A 8 -2.75 12.36 7.29
CA PHE A 8 -1.79 12.58 8.40
C PHE A 8 -0.57 13.39 8.00
N ASP A 9 -0.60 14.04 6.83
CA ASP A 9 0.54 14.75 6.29
C ASP A 9 0.61 16.19 6.80
N ASP A 10 1.81 16.65 7.16
CA ASP A 10 2.01 18.03 7.60
C ASP A 10 2.20 18.92 6.38
N GLN A 11 1.19 19.74 6.08
CA GLN A 11 1.23 20.63 4.92
C GLN A 11 2.31 21.71 5.01
N LYS A 12 2.83 22.00 6.21
CA LYS A 12 3.85 23.03 6.40
C LYS A 12 5.26 22.46 6.25
N GLU A 13 5.48 21.22 6.65
CA GLU A 13 6.81 20.60 6.70
C GLU A 13 6.79 19.13 6.23
N PRO A 14 6.61 18.86 4.93
CA PRO A 14 6.44 17.50 4.39
C PRO A 14 7.68 16.59 4.57
N LYS A 15 8.85 17.17 4.88
CA LYS A 15 10.08 16.42 5.19
C LYS A 15 10.14 15.97 6.66
N GLN A 16 9.19 16.40 7.49
CA GLN A 16 9.20 16.14 8.93
C GLN A 16 8.34 14.93 9.31
N PHE A 17 8.79 13.75 8.90
CA PHE A 17 8.07 12.48 9.15
C PHE A 17 7.70 12.23 10.61
N ARG A 18 8.46 12.77 11.57
CA ARG A 18 8.17 12.66 13.01
C ARG A 18 6.75 13.14 13.35
N LYS A 19 6.30 14.26 12.77
CA LYS A 19 4.96 14.80 13.01
C LYS A 19 3.87 13.92 12.39
N THR A 20 4.09 13.44 11.16
CA THR A 20 3.19 12.49 10.49
C THR A 20 2.99 11.22 11.31
N ILE A 21 4.06 10.65 11.86
CA ILE A 21 3.98 9.48 12.74
C ILE A 21 3.16 9.79 14.00
N GLN A 22 3.36 10.94 14.63
CA GLN A 22 2.58 11.34 15.80
C GLN A 22 1.08 11.48 15.48
N LEU A 23 0.73 12.03 14.31
CA LEU A 23 -0.66 12.13 13.85
C LEU A 23 -1.28 10.75 13.60
N ILE A 24 -0.54 9.83 12.98
CA ILE A 24 -0.99 8.44 12.74
C ILE A 24 -1.25 7.73 14.07
N LEU A 25 -0.31 7.78 15.01
CA LEU A 25 -0.44 7.12 16.32
C LEU A 25 -1.61 7.68 17.13
N ALA A 26 -1.89 8.98 17.00
CA ALA A 26 -3.03 9.63 17.63
C ALA A 26 -4.33 9.54 16.81
N ALA A 27 -4.30 8.95 15.61
CA ALA A 27 -5.39 8.95 14.63
C ALA A 27 -6.00 10.34 14.38
N ARG A 28 -5.16 11.39 14.38
CA ARG A 28 -5.60 12.77 14.18
C ARG A 28 -5.58 13.13 12.70
N TYR A 29 -6.76 13.38 12.14
CA TYR A 29 -6.93 13.83 10.76
C TYR A 29 -8.06 14.85 10.69
N GLU A 30 -8.04 15.69 9.67
CA GLU A 30 -9.09 16.68 9.42
C GLU A 30 -9.55 16.62 7.97
N ILE A 31 -10.86 16.77 7.78
CA ILE A 31 -11.47 16.86 6.45
C ILE A 31 -11.89 18.31 6.26
N PRO A 32 -11.25 19.07 5.35
CA PRO A 32 -11.58 20.47 5.12
C PRO A 32 -13.05 20.67 4.74
N ASP A 33 -13.66 21.76 5.22
CA ASP A 33 -15.06 22.10 4.92
C ASP A 33 -15.31 22.41 3.44
N SER A 34 -14.25 22.81 2.72
CA SER A 34 -14.28 22.99 1.27
C SER A 34 -14.59 21.71 0.49
N VAL A 35 -14.45 20.53 1.12
CA VAL A 35 -14.75 19.24 0.50
C VAL A 35 -16.14 18.77 0.92
N GLY A 36 -17.09 18.89 0.00
CA GLY A 36 -18.47 18.42 0.17
C GLY A 36 -18.59 16.89 0.14
N ILE A 37 -18.24 16.22 1.24
CA ILE A 37 -18.49 14.78 1.41
C ILE A 37 -19.76 14.52 2.23
N SER A 38 -20.47 13.43 1.89
CA SER A 38 -21.69 13.04 2.59
C SER A 38 -21.42 12.61 4.04
N GLN A 39 -22.45 12.67 4.88
CA GLN A 39 -22.34 12.25 6.28
C GLN A 39 -21.97 10.77 6.41
N ASP A 40 -22.51 9.90 5.56
CA ASP A 40 -22.14 8.48 5.55
C ASP A 40 -20.66 8.28 5.20
N CYS A 41 -20.08 9.12 4.33
CA CYS A 41 -18.66 9.07 4.02
C CYS A 41 -17.82 9.44 5.24
N ARG A 42 -18.18 10.54 5.92
CA ARG A 42 -17.54 10.99 7.16
C ARG A 42 -17.62 9.92 8.25
N HIS A 43 -18.78 9.31 8.40
CA HIS A 43 -19.01 8.22 9.34
C HIS A 43 -18.11 7.01 9.01
N LEU A 44 -18.05 6.57 7.76
CA LEU A 44 -17.18 5.47 7.35
C LEU A 44 -15.70 5.75 7.66
N LEU A 45 -15.20 6.93 7.28
CA LEU A 45 -13.82 7.33 7.55
C LEU A 45 -13.50 7.35 9.04
N SER A 46 -14.43 7.84 9.88
CA SER A 46 -14.26 7.86 11.33
C SER A 46 -14.12 6.47 11.96
N ARG A 47 -14.73 5.44 11.35
CA ARG A 47 -14.59 4.05 11.81
C ARG A 47 -13.34 3.35 11.26
N ILE A 48 -12.76 3.86 10.18
CA ILE A 48 -11.51 3.35 9.59
C ILE A 48 -10.29 3.94 10.33
N PHE A 49 -10.27 5.25 10.54
CA PHE A 49 -9.17 5.95 11.19
C PHE A 49 -9.30 5.92 12.71
N VAL A 50 -9.23 4.70 13.25
CA VAL A 50 -9.20 4.41 14.69
C VAL A 50 -7.82 3.86 15.07
N ALA A 51 -7.24 4.41 16.13
CA ALA A 51 -5.90 4.04 16.61
C ALA A 51 -5.84 2.56 17.04
N SER A 52 -6.83 2.10 17.80
CA SER A 52 -6.95 0.70 18.22
C SER A 52 -7.45 -0.19 17.07
N ALA A 53 -6.62 -1.14 16.64
CA ALA A 53 -6.96 -2.06 15.56
C ALA A 53 -8.24 -2.88 15.84
N ASN A 54 -8.44 -3.32 17.08
CA ASN A 54 -9.60 -4.14 17.47
C ASN A 54 -10.95 -3.38 17.42
N MET A 55 -10.91 -2.05 17.46
CA MET A 55 -12.10 -1.19 17.37
C MET A 55 -12.36 -0.70 15.95
N ARG A 56 -11.43 -0.97 15.02
CA ARG A 56 -11.53 -0.55 13.63
C ARG A 56 -12.60 -1.36 12.91
N ILE A 57 -13.37 -0.69 12.06
CA ILE A 57 -14.36 -1.37 11.21
C ILE A 57 -13.70 -2.47 10.36
N THR A 58 -14.34 -3.62 10.31
CA THR A 58 -13.90 -4.77 9.50
C THR A 58 -14.32 -4.63 8.04
N ILE A 59 -13.67 -5.37 7.14
CA ILE A 59 -14.06 -5.41 5.72
C ILE A 59 -15.53 -5.83 5.55
N GLN A 60 -16.00 -6.79 6.36
CA GLN A 60 -17.39 -7.27 6.32
C GLN A 60 -18.39 -6.17 6.68
N GLU A 61 -18.06 -5.34 7.66
CA GLU A 61 -18.88 -4.18 8.02
C GLU A 61 -18.79 -3.06 6.98
N ILE A 62 -17.62 -2.83 6.36
CA ILE A 62 -17.46 -1.87 5.26
C ILE A 62 -18.36 -2.26 4.09
N LYS A 63 -18.36 -3.54 3.68
CA LYS A 63 -19.20 -4.04 2.58
C LYS A 63 -20.70 -3.83 2.84
N LYS A 64 -21.10 -3.73 4.11
CA LYS A 64 -22.49 -3.48 4.54
C LYS A 64 -22.78 -2.00 4.80
N HIS A 65 -21.77 -1.13 4.77
CA HIS A 65 -21.92 0.27 5.11
C HIS A 65 -22.73 1.01 4.03
N PRO A 66 -23.69 1.89 4.40
CA PRO A 66 -24.55 2.58 3.43
C PRO A 66 -23.78 3.33 2.34
N TRP A 67 -22.67 3.98 2.73
CA TRP A 67 -21.80 4.68 1.77
C TRP A 67 -21.18 3.75 0.72
N PHE A 68 -20.82 2.52 1.10
CA PHE A 68 -20.21 1.55 0.17
C PHE A 68 -21.24 0.93 -0.77
N LEU A 69 -22.45 0.68 -0.28
CA LEU A 69 -23.54 0.10 -1.07
C LEU A 69 -24.17 1.11 -2.04
N LYS A 70 -23.95 2.41 -1.83
CA LYS A 70 -24.51 3.45 -2.68
C LYS A 70 -23.96 3.33 -4.10
N ASN A 71 -24.85 3.08 -5.05
CA ASN A 71 -24.53 2.87 -6.47
C ASN A 71 -23.56 1.71 -6.74
N LEU A 72 -23.50 0.72 -5.84
CA LEU A 72 -22.66 -0.45 -6.05
C LEU A 72 -23.22 -1.30 -7.22
N PRO A 73 -22.44 -1.54 -8.28
CA PRO A 73 -22.90 -2.37 -9.39
C PRO A 73 -23.20 -3.79 -8.92
N TRP A 74 -24.23 -4.42 -9.50
CA TRP A 74 -24.62 -5.79 -9.15
C TRP A 74 -23.44 -6.79 -9.19
N LYS A 75 -22.56 -6.66 -10.18
CA LYS A 75 -21.39 -7.53 -10.36
C LYS A 75 -20.40 -7.48 -9.19
N GLU A 76 -20.39 -6.37 -8.44
CA GLU A 76 -19.53 -6.15 -7.27
C GLU A 76 -20.22 -6.54 -5.96
N THR A 77 -21.47 -7.01 -6.02
CA THR A 77 -22.16 -7.52 -4.84
C THR A 77 -21.57 -8.84 -4.39
N GLU A 78 -21.68 -9.12 -3.10
CA GLU A 78 -21.22 -10.37 -2.50
C GLU A 78 -21.87 -11.61 -3.15
N ALA A 79 -23.13 -11.50 -3.57
CA ALA A 79 -23.83 -12.57 -4.28
C ALA A 79 -23.19 -12.85 -5.65
N ALA A 80 -22.86 -11.81 -6.43
CA ALA A 80 -22.23 -11.97 -7.73
C ALA A 80 -20.79 -12.48 -7.61
N GLN A 81 -20.02 -11.92 -6.67
CA GLN A 81 -18.66 -12.38 -6.37
C GLN A 81 -18.63 -13.84 -5.92
N GLY A 82 -19.59 -14.26 -5.08
CA GLY A 82 -19.71 -15.65 -4.63
C GLY A 82 -19.96 -16.64 -5.77
N ILE A 83 -20.64 -16.22 -6.84
CA ILE A 83 -20.84 -17.02 -8.06
C ILE A 83 -19.56 -17.05 -8.90
N TYR A 84 -18.89 -15.90 -9.05
CA TYR A 84 -17.65 -15.74 -9.81
C TYR A 84 -16.53 -16.61 -9.23
N TYR A 85 -16.20 -16.42 -7.94
CA TYR A 85 -15.14 -17.17 -7.27
C TYR A 85 -15.43 -18.68 -7.13
N LYS A 86 -16.71 -19.08 -7.11
CA LYS A 86 -17.09 -20.50 -7.08
C LYS A 86 -16.90 -21.20 -8.44
N ASN A 87 -16.96 -20.46 -9.54
CA ASN A 87 -16.70 -20.98 -10.88
C ASN A 87 -15.21 -20.95 -11.26
N GLU A 88 -14.34 -20.33 -10.45
CA GLU A 88 -13.00 -19.89 -10.85
C GLU A 88 -11.82 -20.76 -10.51
N SER A 89 -12.03 -21.92 -9.89
CA SER A 89 -10.96 -22.92 -9.80
C SER A 89 -10.43 -23.35 -11.18
N ASN A 90 -11.10 -22.97 -12.28
CA ASN A 90 -10.73 -23.35 -13.64
C ASN A 90 -10.54 -22.18 -14.65
N ILE A 91 -10.67 -20.90 -14.24
CA ILE A 91 -10.73 -19.76 -15.19
C ILE A 91 -9.55 -18.78 -15.06
N PHE A 92 -8.89 -18.70 -13.90
CA PHE A 92 -7.90 -17.64 -13.63
C PHE A 92 -6.48 -17.95 -14.07
N SER A 93 -6.14 -19.22 -14.21
CA SER A 93 -4.89 -19.65 -14.82
C SER A 93 -5.03 -21.09 -15.25
N LEU A 94 -4.74 -21.37 -16.51
CA LEU A 94 -4.55 -22.74 -16.99
C LEU A 94 -3.24 -23.35 -16.46
N GLN A 95 -2.38 -22.53 -15.85
CA GLN A 95 -1.11 -22.98 -15.33
C GLN A 95 -1.30 -23.71 -14.01
N SER A 96 -0.90 -24.98 -13.96
CA SER A 96 -0.93 -25.76 -12.74
C SER A 96 0.05 -25.22 -11.70
N LEU A 97 -0.20 -25.54 -10.43
CA LEU A 97 0.67 -25.17 -9.32
C LEU A 97 2.12 -25.63 -9.55
N GLU A 98 2.29 -26.83 -10.11
CA GLU A 98 3.59 -27.43 -10.43
C GLU A 98 4.35 -26.60 -11.46
N SER A 99 3.68 -26.19 -12.54
CA SER A 99 4.29 -25.37 -13.59
C SER A 99 4.70 -23.99 -13.05
N ILE A 100 3.90 -23.41 -12.15
CA ILE A 100 4.26 -22.14 -11.49
C ILE A 100 5.53 -22.32 -10.66
N MET A 101 5.58 -23.38 -9.84
CA MET A 101 6.72 -23.69 -8.98
C MET A 101 7.99 -23.97 -9.78
N GLU A 102 7.87 -24.64 -10.93
CA GLU A 102 8.99 -24.89 -11.84
C GLU A 102 9.59 -23.59 -12.39
N ILE A 103 8.76 -22.66 -12.85
CA ILE A 103 9.22 -21.34 -13.31
C ILE A 103 9.94 -20.59 -12.19
N VAL A 104 9.38 -20.60 -10.97
CA VAL A 104 9.99 -19.95 -9.80
C VAL A 104 11.35 -20.59 -9.48
N GLN A 105 11.47 -21.92 -9.53
CA GLN A 105 12.75 -22.61 -9.31
C GLN A 105 13.78 -22.26 -10.40
N LYS A 106 13.37 -22.22 -11.66
CA LYS A 106 14.23 -21.83 -12.78
C LYS A 106 14.72 -20.39 -12.64
N ALA A 107 13.88 -19.47 -12.20
CA ALA A 107 14.21 -18.06 -12.00
C ALA A 107 15.20 -17.81 -10.85
N LYS A 108 15.37 -18.77 -9.91
CA LYS A 108 16.38 -18.69 -8.84
C LYS A 108 17.80 -18.96 -9.33
N GLN A 109 17.97 -19.58 -10.49
CA GLN A 109 19.29 -19.83 -11.03
C GLN A 109 19.84 -18.55 -11.69
N PRO A 110 21.08 -18.13 -11.39
CA PRO A 110 21.69 -17.02 -12.10
C PRO A 110 21.84 -17.38 -13.58
N ALA A 111 21.65 -16.41 -14.47
CA ALA A 111 21.81 -16.62 -15.91
C ALA A 111 23.26 -17.07 -16.22
N MET A 112 23.45 -18.36 -16.53
CA MET A 112 24.73 -18.83 -17.05
C MET A 112 24.83 -18.48 -18.53
N ASN A 113 25.83 -17.64 -18.84
CA ASN A 113 26.46 -17.42 -20.15
C ASN A 113 25.73 -16.49 -21.14
N HIS A 114 25.79 -15.18 -20.89
CA HIS A 114 26.11 -14.25 -21.97
C HIS A 114 27.64 -14.08 -22.01
N PRO A 115 28.29 -14.06 -23.19
CA PRO A 115 29.71 -13.76 -23.28
C PRO A 115 29.97 -12.39 -22.66
N SER A 116 30.76 -12.37 -21.60
CA SER A 116 31.28 -11.18 -20.96
C SER A 116 32.10 -10.38 -21.98
N LEU A 117 31.50 -9.38 -22.61
CA LEU A 117 32.26 -8.27 -23.15
C LEU A 117 32.03 -7.08 -22.22
N LEU A 118 33.12 -6.74 -21.52
CA LEU A 118 33.33 -5.56 -20.69
C LEU A 118 32.92 -5.67 -19.22
N CYS A 119 33.60 -6.56 -18.49
CA CYS A 119 34.10 -6.20 -17.16
C CYS A 119 35.50 -5.62 -17.37
N SER A 120 35.60 -4.29 -17.44
CA SER A 120 36.87 -3.59 -17.27
C SER A 120 36.70 -2.64 -16.10
N THR A 121 37.28 -3.05 -14.97
CA THR A 121 38.14 -2.23 -14.12
C THR A 121 37.74 -0.77 -13.92
N GLY A 122 37.25 -0.43 -12.73
CA GLY A 122 37.36 0.92 -12.20
C GLY A 122 36.28 1.36 -11.21
N GLY A 123 36.65 1.42 -9.93
CA GLY A 123 36.11 2.44 -9.03
C GLY A 123 34.86 2.08 -8.24
N SER A 124 35.07 1.35 -7.14
CA SER A 124 34.24 1.47 -5.94
C SER A 124 34.35 2.88 -5.36
N GLU A 125 33.26 3.64 -5.34
CA GLU A 125 33.16 4.86 -4.53
C GLU A 125 31.77 4.94 -3.88
N TRP A 126 31.54 4.02 -2.94
CA TRP A 126 30.60 4.23 -1.84
C TRP A 126 31.44 4.84 -0.71
N LEU A 127 31.32 6.14 -0.53
CA LEU A 127 32.02 6.87 0.53
C LEU A 127 30.98 7.28 1.57
N ASP A 128 30.79 6.41 2.55
CA ASP A 128 30.25 6.75 3.86
C ASP A 128 31.35 6.42 4.87
N ASP A 129 31.92 7.43 5.53
CA ASP A 129 31.99 7.47 7.00
C ASP A 129 32.58 8.81 7.50
N VAL A 130 31.97 9.29 8.57
CA VAL A 130 32.19 10.56 9.27
C VAL A 130 32.88 10.24 10.60
N ASP A 131 34.01 10.88 10.90
CA ASP A 131 34.57 11.29 12.21
C ASP A 131 36.04 11.67 11.98
N ASP A 132 36.77 12.48 12.73
CA ASP A 132 36.59 13.48 13.79
C ASP A 132 38.01 14.02 14.03
N SER A 133 38.11 15.21 14.61
CA SER A 133 39.28 15.73 15.32
C SER A 133 40.60 16.00 14.56
N GLY A 134 40.86 17.29 14.34
CA GLY A 134 42.05 17.89 14.95
C GLY A 134 43.16 18.44 14.04
N SER A 135 43.27 19.77 14.07
CA SER A 135 44.53 20.53 14.26
C SER A 135 45.29 21.09 13.06
N ILE A 136 45.68 22.37 13.24
CA ILE A 136 46.74 23.18 12.57
C ILE A 136 46.26 23.81 11.24
N CYS A 137 46.13 25.14 11.09
CA CYS A 137 46.90 26.28 11.63
C CYS A 137 46.04 27.36 12.29
#